data_AF-A0A915NF35-F1
#
_entry.id   AF-A0A915NF35-F1
#
_cell.length_a   1.000
_cell.length_b   1.000
_cell.length_c   1.000
_cell.angle_alpha   90.00
_cell.angle_beta   90.00
_cell.angle_gamma   90.00
#
_symmetry.space_group_name_H-M   'P 1'
#
loop_
_entity.id
_entity.type
_entity.pdbx_description
1 polymer ?
#
loop_
_entity_poly.entity_id
_entity_poly.type
_entity_poly.pdbx_seq_one_letter_code
_entity_poly.pdbx_strand_id
1 'polypeptide(L)'
;MHRWDCRSEDEKYKNVYGMLVHNCFVEDGQGDRVQVIDERGCHKDPNVLGDPTYTKELNMAYRESYVFKFRDRIGVRFSCEIKLCVKAENGCDGITPPDCQNDREENSNNIHFQNSLDDSSIENIKNITNNYNNQSL
;
A
#
# COMPACT_ATOMS: atom_id res chain seq x y z
N MET A 1 3.25 0.29 -11.69
CA MET A 1 1.82 -0.06 -11.53
C MET A 1 1.73 -1.45 -10.92
N HIS A 2 1.06 -1.57 -9.78
CA HIS A 2 0.70 -2.82 -9.13
C HIS A 2 -0.74 -3.19 -9.47
N ARG A 3 -0.99 -4.49 -9.66
CA ARG A 3 -2.32 -5.03 -9.93
C ARG A 3 -2.46 -6.36 -9.20
N TRP A 4 -3.58 -6.53 -8.52
CA TRP A 4 -3.99 -7.76 -7.88
C TRP A 4 -5.28 -8.24 -8.54
N ASP A 5 -5.37 -9.54 -8.79
CA ASP A 5 -6.56 -10.17 -9.36
C ASP A 5 -6.90 -11.44 -8.56
N CYS A 6 -8.16 -11.57 -8.14
CA CYS A 6 -8.73 -12.81 -7.64
C CYS A 6 -9.44 -13.50 -8.80
N ARG A 7 -8.84 -14.60 -9.31
CA ARG A 7 -9.38 -15.37 -10.44
C ARG A 7 -9.65 -16.81 -10.01
N SER A 8 -10.74 -17.38 -10.52
CA SER A 8 -11.04 -18.80 -10.41
C SER A 8 -11.28 -19.37 -11.81
N GLU A 9 -10.79 -20.59 -12.05
CA GLU A 9 -11.03 -21.32 -13.30
C GLU A 9 -12.43 -21.95 -13.33
N ASP A 10 -13.03 -22.17 -12.16
CA ASP A 10 -14.39 -22.68 -12.04
C ASP A 10 -15.37 -21.50 -12.13
N GLU A 11 -16.20 -21.51 -13.19
CA GLU A 11 -17.21 -20.50 -13.46
C GLU A 11 -18.16 -20.29 -12.27
N LYS A 12 -18.36 -21.31 -11.43
CA LYS A 12 -19.18 -21.21 -10.21
C LYS A 12 -18.60 -20.22 -9.19
N TYR A 13 -17.27 -20.08 -9.11
CA TYR A 13 -16.60 -19.25 -8.11
C TYR A 13 -16.05 -17.93 -8.66
N LYS A 14 -16.19 -17.70 -9.97
CA LYS A 14 -15.61 -16.56 -10.70
C LYS A 14 -16.00 -15.17 -10.18
N ASN A 15 -17.08 -15.07 -9.41
CA ASN A 15 -17.55 -13.83 -8.80
C ASN A 15 -18.00 -13.98 -7.33
N VAL A 16 -17.64 -15.08 -6.65
CA VAL A 16 -18.10 -15.34 -5.28
C VAL A 16 -17.35 -14.51 -4.24
N TYR A 17 -16.08 -14.22 -4.51
CA TYR A 17 -15.21 -13.53 -3.56
C TYR A 17 -14.92 -12.09 -3.96
N GLY A 18 -14.87 -11.21 -2.97
CA GLY A 18 -14.19 -9.92 -3.03
C GLY A 18 -12.84 -10.03 -2.33
N MET A 19 -11.97 -9.05 -2.55
CA MET A 19 -10.65 -9.00 -1.92
C MET A 19 -10.33 -7.63 -1.32
N LEU A 20 -9.48 -7.64 -0.31
CA LEU A 20 -8.83 -6.49 0.29
C LEU A 20 -7.31 -6.70 0.23
N VAL A 21 -6.61 -5.74 -0.35
CA VAL A 21 -5.15 -5.63 -0.29
C VAL A 21 -4.80 -4.86 0.98
N HIS A 22 -4.07 -5.48 1.90
CA HIS A 22 -3.67 -4.87 3.17
C HIS A 22 -2.27 -5.35 3.58
N ASN A 23 -1.69 -4.74 4.62
CA ASN A 23 -0.37 -5.11 5.14
C ASN A 23 0.68 -5.20 4.04
N CYS A 24 0.87 -4.11 3.29
CA CYS A 24 1.89 -4.07 2.27
C CYS A 24 3.19 -3.49 2.79
N PHE A 25 4.30 -4.15 2.46
CA PHE A 25 5.65 -3.78 2.84
C PHE A 25 6.54 -3.63 1.60
N VAL A 26 7.44 -2.66 1.68
CA VAL A 26 8.58 -2.49 0.78
C VAL A 26 9.84 -2.86 1.55
N GLU A 27 10.66 -3.74 0.97
CA GLU A 27 11.93 -4.18 1.55
C GLU A 27 13.10 -3.83 0.62
N ASP A 28 14.24 -3.46 1.21
CA ASP A 28 15.45 -3.00 0.51
C ASP A 28 16.45 -4.13 0.14
N GLY A 29 16.08 -5.37 0.47
CA GLY A 29 16.88 -6.58 0.26
C GLY A 29 17.98 -6.84 1.31
N GLN A 30 18.18 -5.96 2.30
CA GLN A 30 19.08 -6.17 3.45
C GLN A 30 18.35 -6.35 4.78
N GLY A 31 17.02 -6.33 4.75
CA GLY A 31 16.17 -6.66 5.89
C GLY A 31 15.38 -5.49 6.44
N ASP A 32 15.66 -4.27 5.97
CA ASP A 32 14.84 -3.11 6.29
C ASP A 32 13.52 -3.19 5.53
N ARG A 33 12.41 -3.07 6.26
CA ARG A 33 11.06 -3.10 5.69
C ARG A 33 10.22 -1.93 6.19
N VAL A 34 9.46 -1.32 5.31
CA VAL A 34 8.54 -0.22 5.62
C VAL A 34 7.14 -0.58 5.18
N GLN A 35 6.16 -0.37 6.05
CA GLN A 35 4.74 -0.57 5.73
C GLN A 35 4.24 0.60 4.88
N VAL A 36 3.72 0.30 3.70
CA VAL A 36 3.19 1.28 2.74
C VAL A 36 1.67 1.24 2.62
N ILE A 37 1.05 0.11 2.97
CA ILE A 37 -0.40 -0.03 3.15
C ILE A 37 -0.64 -0.71 4.50
N ASP A 38 -1.49 -0.10 5.32
CA ASP A 38 -1.79 -0.54 6.69
C ASP A 38 -2.67 -1.81 6.74
N GLU A 39 -3.03 -2.23 7.96
CA GLU A 39 -3.85 -3.42 8.21
C GLU A 39 -5.30 -3.28 7.69
N ARG A 40 -5.77 -2.04 7.49
CA ARG A 40 -7.11 -1.74 6.95
C ARG A 40 -7.09 -1.64 5.43
N GLY A 41 -5.93 -1.56 4.80
CA GLY A 41 -5.81 -1.42 3.34
C GLY A 41 -5.66 0.03 2.87
N CYS A 42 -5.31 0.95 3.78
CA CYS A 42 -5.11 2.36 3.50
C CYS A 42 -3.62 2.69 3.38
N HIS A 43 -3.27 3.60 2.47
CA HIS A 43 -1.89 4.01 2.30
C HIS A 43 -1.32 4.73 3.53
N LYS A 44 -0.02 4.55 3.80
CA LYS A 44 0.70 5.29 4.85
C LYS A 44 1.29 6.60 4.34
N ASP A 45 1.78 6.62 3.10
CA ASP A 45 2.34 7.81 2.44
C ASP A 45 1.96 7.80 0.94
N PRO A 46 1.12 8.75 0.47
CA PRO A 46 0.64 8.75 -0.90
C PRO A 46 1.75 9.04 -1.93
N ASN A 47 2.88 9.60 -1.50
CA ASN A 47 4.03 9.86 -2.38
C ASN A 47 4.78 8.57 -2.74
N VAL A 48 4.69 7.53 -1.89
CA VAL A 48 5.29 6.22 -2.15
C VAL A 48 4.29 5.33 -2.89
N LEU A 49 3.10 5.17 -2.34
CA LEU A 49 2.03 4.38 -2.92
C LEU A 49 0.70 4.87 -2.33
N GLY A 50 -0.21 5.40 -3.15
CA GLY A 50 -1.54 5.78 -2.67
C GLY A 50 -2.51 4.60 -2.53
N ASP A 51 -3.75 4.90 -2.16
CA ASP A 51 -4.79 3.88 -1.94
C ASP A 51 -5.03 3.01 -3.18
N PRO A 52 -5.08 1.67 -3.04
CA PRO A 52 -5.52 0.79 -4.12
C PRO A 52 -6.93 1.14 -4.58
N THR A 53 -7.11 1.24 -5.89
CA THR A 53 -8.43 1.41 -6.50
C THR A 53 -9.03 0.04 -6.80
N TYR A 54 -10.23 -0.20 -6.29
CA TYR A 54 -10.96 -1.46 -6.50
C TYR A 54 -11.96 -1.32 -7.64
N THR A 55 -12.14 -2.40 -8.38
CA THR A 55 -13.24 -2.56 -9.35
C THR A 55 -14.58 -2.69 -8.66
N LYS A 56 -15.67 -2.47 -9.40
CA LYS A 56 -17.04 -2.68 -8.89
C LYS A 56 -17.27 -4.13 -8.47
N GLU A 57 -16.64 -5.06 -9.17
CA GLU A 57 -16.72 -6.49 -8.91
C GLU A 57 -15.83 -6.92 -7.74
N LEU A 58 -15.05 -6.03 -7.11
CA LEU A 58 -14.17 -6.31 -5.96
C LEU A 58 -13.17 -7.47 -6.15
N ASN A 59 -13.02 -7.99 -7.37
CA ASN A 59 -12.12 -9.10 -7.69
C ASN A 59 -10.78 -8.59 -8.27
N MET A 60 -10.69 -7.30 -8.56
CA MET A 60 -9.47 -6.66 -9.04
C MET A 60 -9.25 -5.34 -8.30
N ALA A 61 -7.99 -5.10 -7.95
CA ALA A 61 -7.49 -3.84 -7.41
C ALA A 61 -6.21 -3.45 -8.14
N TYR A 62 -5.97 -2.16 -8.28
CA TYR A 62 -4.77 -1.67 -8.93
C TYR A 62 -4.31 -0.35 -8.32
N ARG A 63 -3.01 -0.08 -8.45
CA ARG A 63 -2.44 1.22 -8.08
C ARG A 63 -1.25 1.59 -8.94
N GLU A 64 -1.21 2.84 -9.35
CA GLU A 64 -0.03 3.44 -9.95
C GLU A 64 1.01 3.74 -8.87
N SER A 65 2.25 3.35 -9.16
CA SER A 65 3.40 3.54 -8.28
C SER A 65 4.51 4.21 -9.08
N TYR A 66 5.21 5.15 -8.44
CA TYR A 66 6.45 5.69 -8.96
C TYR A 66 7.56 4.67 -8.71
N VAL A 67 8.38 4.41 -9.72
CA VAL A 67 9.52 3.49 -9.58
C VAL A 67 10.63 4.21 -8.83
N PHE A 68 11.01 3.69 -7.66
CA PHE A 68 12.15 4.17 -6.90
C PHE A 68 13.29 3.14 -6.92
N LYS A 69 14.52 3.64 -6.96
CA LYS A 69 15.73 2.83 -6.90
C LYS A 69 16.68 3.44 -5.89
N PHE A 70 17.07 2.66 -4.89
CA PHE A 70 18.14 3.03 -3.97
C PHE A 70 19.50 2.91 -4.68
N ARG A 71 20.43 3.83 -4.40
CA ARG A 71 21.82 3.73 -4.85
C ARG A 71 22.42 2.44 -4.26
N ASP A 72 23.14 1.67 -5.07
CA ASP A 72 23.79 0.40 -4.69
C ASP A 72 22.86 -0.75 -4.27
N ARG A 73 21.53 -0.63 -4.46
CA ARG A 73 20.59 -1.74 -4.27
C ARG A 73 20.09 -2.28 -5.61
N ILE A 74 20.02 -3.62 -5.70
CA ILE A 74 19.72 -4.36 -6.92
C ILE A 74 18.21 -4.36 -7.23
N GLY A 75 17.36 -4.11 -6.23
CA GLY A 75 15.91 -3.98 -6.38
C GLY A 75 15.22 -3.76 -5.05
N VAL A 76 13.91 -3.55 -5.11
CA VAL A 76 13.03 -3.47 -3.93
C VAL A 76 12.02 -4.60 -4.01
N ARG A 77 11.73 -5.24 -2.87
CA ARG A 77 10.72 -6.29 -2.80
C ARG A 77 9.44 -5.71 -2.24
N PHE A 78 8.35 -5.90 -2.96
CA PHE A 78 7.04 -5.48 -2.55
C PHE A 78 6.21 -6.72 -2.18
N SER A 79 5.63 -6.74 -0.98
CA SER A 79 4.85 -7.85 -0.45
C SER A 79 3.57 -7.33 0.20
N CYS A 80 2.43 -7.98 -0.05
CA CYS A 80 1.15 -7.66 0.58
C CYS A 80 0.45 -8.92 1.03
N GLU A 81 -0.41 -8.77 2.04
CA GLU A 81 -1.39 -9.77 2.41
C GLU A 81 -2.72 -9.51 1.68
N ILE A 82 -3.43 -10.58 1.36
CA ILE A 82 -4.74 -10.52 0.69
C ILE A 82 -5.78 -11.18 1.60
N LYS A 83 -6.80 -10.40 1.97
CA LYS A 83 -7.98 -10.91 2.66
C LYS A 83 -9.10 -11.11 1.67
N LEU A 84 -9.77 -12.25 1.75
CA LEU A 84 -10.94 -12.57 0.93
C LEU A 84 -12.22 -12.46 1.76
N CYS A 85 -13.28 -11.95 1.14
CA CYS A 85 -14.63 -11.92 1.68
C CYS A 85 -15.59 -12.59 0.71
N VAL A 86 -16.64 -13.25 1.22
CA VAL A 86 -17.70 -13.81 0.37
C VAL A 86 -18.71 -12.70 0.11
N LYS A 87 -19.04 -12.45 -1.16
CA LYS A 87 -19.95 -11.34 -1.54
C LYS A 87 -21.42 -11.59 -1.22
N ALA A 88 -21.81 -12.85 -1.08
CA ALA A 88 -23.18 -13.20 -0.70
C ALA A 88 -23.56 -12.49 0.60
N GLU A 89 -24.82 -12.05 0.67
CA GLU A 89 -25.37 -11.41 1.88
C GLU A 89 -24.55 -10.21 2.37
N ASN A 90 -24.00 -9.42 1.43
CA ASN A 90 -23.19 -8.23 1.74
C ASN A 90 -21.93 -8.53 2.59
N GLY A 91 -21.39 -9.75 2.52
CA GLY A 91 -20.27 -10.17 3.35
C GLY A 91 -18.93 -9.45 3.10
N CYS A 92 -18.90 -8.50 2.17
CA CYS A 92 -17.75 -7.62 1.91
C CYS A 92 -17.94 -6.18 2.43
N ASP A 93 -19.14 -5.82 2.90
CA ASP A 93 -19.43 -4.48 3.42
C ASP A 93 -18.58 -4.21 4.67
N GLY A 94 -17.94 -3.04 4.71
CA GLY A 94 -16.99 -2.68 5.77
C GLY A 94 -15.64 -3.39 5.70
N ILE A 95 -15.40 -4.25 4.69
CA ILE A 95 -14.11 -4.90 4.43
C ILE A 95 -13.43 -4.28 3.21
N THR A 96 -14.14 -4.18 2.08
CA THR A 96 -13.58 -3.66 0.82
C THR A 96 -14.65 -3.00 -0.06
N PRO A 97 -14.37 -1.83 -0.69
CA PRO A 97 -13.15 -1.05 -0.55
C PRO A 97 -13.02 -0.43 0.86
N PRO A 98 -11.80 -0.23 1.38
CA PRO A 98 -11.61 0.40 2.68
C PRO A 98 -11.95 1.89 2.63
N ASP A 99 -12.43 2.44 3.74
CA ASP A 99 -12.63 3.87 3.91
C ASP A 99 -11.37 4.53 4.51
N CYS A 100 -10.59 5.18 3.64
CA CYS A 100 -9.34 5.83 3.99
C CYS A 100 -9.49 7.36 4.15
N GLN A 101 -10.72 7.90 4.24
CA GLN A 101 -10.92 9.35 4.37
C GLN A 101 -10.41 9.91 5.70
N ASN A 102 -10.47 9.12 6.78
CA ASN A 102 -10.10 9.57 8.13
C ASN A 102 -8.59 9.50 8.43
N ASP A 103 -7.81 8.79 7.62
CA ASP A 103 -6.36 8.66 7.84
C ASP A 103 -5.58 9.89 7.37
N ARG A 104 -6.26 10.78 6.64
CA ARG A 104 -5.74 12.07 6.20
C ARG A 104 -5.66 13.08 7.36
N GLU A 105 -6.48 12.92 8.39
CA GLU A 105 -6.58 13.86 9.50
C GLU A 105 -5.65 13.53 10.68
N GLU A 106 -5.30 12.26 10.90
CA GLU A 106 -4.35 11.88 11.96
C GLU A 106 -2.92 12.37 11.68
N ASN A 107 -2.58 12.63 10.40
CA ASN A 107 -1.32 13.26 10.00
C ASN A 107 -1.36 14.80 9.98
N SER A 108 -2.54 15.43 10.14
CA SER A 108 -2.66 16.90 10.11
C SER A 108 -2.67 17.54 11.50
N ASN A 109 -2.97 16.78 12.57
CA ASN A 109 -3.07 17.32 13.94
C ASN A 109 -1.99 16.82 14.92
N ASN A 110 -1.06 15.97 14.49
CA ASN A 110 0.12 15.59 15.28
C ASN A 110 1.39 16.29 14.78
N ILE A 111 1.38 17.63 14.81
CA ILE A 111 2.60 18.40 15.10
C ILE A 111 2.86 18.29 16.62
N HIS A 112 3.08 17.06 17.08
CA HIS A 112 3.88 16.79 18.25
C HIS A 112 4.78 15.61 17.89
N PHE A 113 5.95 15.95 17.34
CA PHE A 113 7.10 15.06 17.35
C PHE A 113 7.36 14.67 18.81
N GLN A 114 6.98 13.46 19.22
CA GLN A 114 7.66 12.76 20.31
C GLN A 114 8.19 11.44 19.76
N ASN A 115 9.40 11.53 19.22
CA ASN A 115 10.55 10.70 19.60
C ASN A 115 10.24 9.27 20.07
N SER A 116 10.17 8.32 19.13
CA SER A 116 10.70 6.96 19.34
C SER A 116 10.94 6.14 18.06
N LEU A 117 10.98 6.77 16.89
CA LEU A 117 11.50 6.12 15.67
C LEU A 117 12.91 6.66 15.44
N ASP A 118 13.85 5.73 15.37
CA ASP A 118 15.28 5.98 15.25
C ASP A 118 15.57 6.98 14.10
N ASP A 119 16.28 8.05 14.43
CA ASP A 119 16.55 9.24 13.61
C ASP A 119 17.20 8.87 12.24
N SER A 120 17.82 7.69 12.19
CA SER A 120 18.39 7.04 11.01
C SER A 120 17.37 6.80 9.88
N SER A 121 16.11 6.52 10.22
CA SER A 121 15.07 6.14 9.25
C SER A 121 14.47 7.36 8.53
N ILE A 122 14.37 8.49 9.24
CA ILE A 122 13.84 9.75 8.69
C ILE A 122 14.88 10.46 7.81
N GLU A 123 16.17 10.39 8.18
CA GLU A 123 17.25 10.85 7.29
C GLU A 123 17.26 10.06 5.99
N ASN A 124 17.02 8.75 6.04
CA ASN A 124 16.94 7.91 4.85
C ASN A 124 15.77 8.30 3.92
N ILE A 125 14.57 8.56 4.47
CA ILE A 125 13.42 8.99 3.65
C ILE A 125 13.62 10.40 3.08
N LYS A 126 14.13 11.34 3.86
CA LYS A 126 14.44 12.70 3.38
C LYS A 126 15.53 12.69 2.31
N ASN A 127 16.52 11.80 2.42
CA ASN A 127 17.55 11.62 1.40
C ASN A 127 17.01 10.96 0.13
N ILE A 128 15.97 10.12 0.23
CA ILE A 128 15.25 9.61 -0.94
C ILE A 128 14.57 10.78 -1.66
N THR A 129 13.76 11.58 -0.97
CA THR A 129 12.99 12.69 -1.58
C THR A 129 13.89 13.82 -2.13
N ASN A 130 14.97 14.19 -1.43
CA ASN A 130 15.86 15.27 -1.87
C ASN A 130 16.69 14.92 -3.11
N ASN A 131 16.97 13.64 -3.36
CA ASN A 131 17.66 13.24 -4.59
C ASN A 131 16.77 13.34 -5.83
N TYR A 132 15.44 13.27 -5.70
CA TYR A 132 14.50 13.44 -6.82
C TYR A 132 14.44 14.88 -7.34
N ASN A 133 14.62 15.88 -6.47
CA ASN A 133 14.55 17.30 -6.87
C ASN A 133 15.81 17.81 -7.60
N ASN A 134 16.89 17.02 -7.66
CA ASN A 134 18.16 17.40 -8.28
C ASN A 134 18.45 16.69 -9.62
N GLN A 135 17.48 15.97 -10.21
CA GLN A 135 17.68 15.23 -11.46
C GLN A 135 16.74 15.65 -12.59
N SER A 136 16.40 16.94 -12.64
CA SER A 136 15.84 17.60 -13.84
C SER A 136 16.92 18.41 -14.54
N LEU A 137 17.74 17.73 -15.35
CA LEU A 137 18.55 18.30 -16.45
C LEU A 137 18.45 17.34 -17.65
#